data_AF-A0A848Z4X3-F1
#
_entry.id   AF-A0A848Z4X3-F1
#
_cell.length_a   1.000
_cell.length_b   1.000
_cell.length_c   1.000
_cell.angle_alpha   90.00
_cell.angle_beta   90.00
_cell.angle_gamma   90.00
#
_symmetry.space_group_name_H-M   'P 1'
#
loop_
_entity.id
_entity.type
_entity.pdbx_description
1 polymer ?
#
loop_
_entity_poly.entity_id
_entity_poly.type
_entity_poly.pdbx_seq_one_letter_code
_entity_poly.pdbx_strand_id
1 'polypeptide(L)'
;MTAPIPYLLDLVGVAVFAVSGGLVASRKQLDLIGFGLMASLAGIGGGTVRDLIIDRPVFWIADQPYLIVCLAAALAVYLLGPRIERRYVVLLWADAIGLAAFGVLGAHIAMNAGLGPVP
;
A
#
# COMPACT_ATOMS: atom_id res chain seq x y z
N MET A 1 14.12 7.46 19.24
CA MET A 1 13.81 6.02 19.37
C MET A 1 12.41 5.81 19.96
N THR A 2 11.37 6.45 19.39
CA THR A 2 9.99 6.37 19.89
C THR A 2 9.03 6.47 18.70
N ALA A 3 8.67 5.33 18.10
CA ALA A 3 7.52 5.20 17.20
C ALA A 3 7.25 3.73 16.77
N PRO A 4 6.98 2.78 17.69
CA PRO A 4 6.54 1.44 17.25
C PRO A 4 5.17 1.49 16.55
N ILE A 5 4.30 2.43 16.95
CA ILE A 5 2.91 2.51 16.46
C ILE A 5 2.80 3.06 15.02
N PRO A 6 3.45 4.20 14.65
CA PRO A 6 3.39 4.72 13.28
C PRO A 6 3.95 3.76 12.22
N TYR A 7 5.03 3.06 12.54
CA TYR A 7 5.65 2.09 11.64
C TYR A 7 4.74 0.89 11.33
N LEU A 8 4.12 0.33 12.37
CA LEU A 8 3.16 -0.77 12.22
C LEU A 8 1.93 -0.32 11.40
N LEU A 9 1.44 0.89 11.64
CA LEU A 9 0.34 1.47 10.87
C LEU A 9 0.69 1.66 9.38
N ASP A 10 1.90 2.12 9.08
CA ASP A 10 2.40 2.24 7.69
C ASP A 10 2.47 0.86 7.03
N LEU A 11 3.06 -0.16 7.68
CA LEU A 11 3.14 -1.51 7.13
C LEU A 11 1.75 -2.14 6.91
N VAL A 12 0.82 -1.94 7.84
CA VAL A 12 -0.56 -2.42 7.69
C VAL A 12 -1.26 -1.70 6.54
N GLY A 13 -1.08 -0.38 6.41
CA GLY A 13 -1.61 0.37 5.28
C GLY A 13 -1.09 -0.18 3.95
N VAL A 14 0.24 -0.36 3.85
CA VAL A 14 0.89 -0.92 2.65
C VAL A 14 0.34 -2.31 2.33
N ALA A 15 0.16 -3.17 3.35
CA ALA A 15 -0.43 -4.49 3.18
C ALA A 15 -1.86 -4.42 2.65
N VAL A 16 -2.70 -3.54 3.20
CA VAL A 16 -4.11 -3.39 2.80
C VAL A 16 -4.21 -2.92 1.34
N PHE A 17 -3.43 -1.92 0.95
CA PHE A 17 -3.39 -1.48 -0.45
C PHE A 17 -2.80 -2.54 -1.39
N ALA A 18 -1.77 -3.26 -0.96
CA ALA A 18 -1.20 -4.36 -1.74
C ALA A 18 -2.22 -5.49 -1.97
N VAL A 19 -3.06 -5.80 -0.98
CA VAL A 19 -4.20 -6.72 -1.15
C VAL A 19 -5.20 -6.19 -2.18
N SER A 20 -5.54 -4.89 -2.14
CA SER A 20 -6.40 -4.28 -3.17
C SER A 20 -5.81 -4.44 -4.58
N GLY A 21 -4.51 -4.13 -4.76
CA GLY A 21 -3.79 -4.34 -6.02
C GLY A 21 -3.75 -5.79 -6.48
N GLY A 22 -3.51 -6.73 -5.56
CA GLY A 22 -3.57 -8.17 -5.83
C GLY A 22 -4.98 -8.63 -6.25
N LEU A 23 -6.03 -8.09 -5.65
CA LEU A 23 -7.42 -8.41 -6.03
C LEU A 23 -7.77 -7.85 -7.41
N VAL A 24 -7.24 -6.68 -7.78
CA VAL A 24 -7.33 -6.16 -9.16
C VAL A 24 -6.65 -7.13 -10.13
N ALA A 25 -5.42 -7.56 -9.84
CA ALA A 25 -4.68 -8.52 -10.66
C ALA A 25 -5.45 -9.85 -10.81
N SER A 26 -6.06 -10.35 -9.73
CA SER A 26 -6.90 -11.55 -9.74
C SER A 26 -8.13 -11.40 -10.63
N ARG A 27 -8.81 -10.25 -10.60
CA ARG A 27 -9.96 -9.98 -11.47
C ARG A 27 -9.57 -9.86 -12.94
N LYS A 28 -8.35 -9.40 -13.20
CA LYS A 28 -7.77 -9.28 -14.55
C LYS A 28 -7.07 -10.56 -15.02
N GLN A 29 -7.09 -11.63 -14.22
CA GLN A 29 -6.47 -12.93 -14.53
C GLN A 29 -4.99 -12.79 -14.92
N LEU A 30 -4.26 -11.92 -14.22
CA LEU A 30 -2.82 -11.78 -14.42
C LEU A 30 -2.06 -12.98 -13.85
N ASP A 31 -0.81 -13.14 -14.27
CA ASP A 31 0.12 -14.12 -13.72
C ASP A 31 0.72 -13.65 -12.38
N LEU A 32 1.54 -14.50 -11.74
CA LEU A 32 2.12 -14.20 -10.43
C LEU A 32 2.99 -12.92 -10.46
N ILE A 33 3.68 -12.66 -11.58
CA ILE A 33 4.47 -11.45 -11.76
C ILE A 33 3.55 -10.23 -11.81
N GLY A 34 2.45 -10.30 -12.57
CA GLY A 34 1.43 -9.25 -12.61
C GLY A 34 0.79 -8.99 -11.25
N PHE A 35 0.58 -10.02 -10.42
CA PHE A 35 0.14 -9.84 -9.02
C PHE A 35 1.18 -9.07 -8.20
N GLY A 36 2.46 -9.47 -8.26
CA GLY A 36 3.55 -8.78 -7.56
C GLY A 36 3.66 -7.32 -7.97
N LEU A 37 3.56 -7.04 -9.28
CA LEU A 37 3.59 -5.69 -9.82
C LEU A 37 2.41 -4.86 -9.34
N MET A 38 1.18 -5.36 -9.49
CA MET A 38 -0.03 -4.62 -9.10
C MET A 38 -0.12 -4.38 -7.59
N ALA A 39 0.24 -5.38 -6.78
CA ALA A 39 0.28 -5.25 -5.33
C ALA A 39 1.34 -4.24 -4.88
N SER A 40 2.54 -4.26 -5.47
CA SER A 40 3.60 -3.29 -5.17
C SER A 40 3.19 -1.89 -5.62
N LEU A 41 2.67 -1.74 -6.85
CA LEU A 41 2.22 -0.46 -7.37
C LEU A 41 1.15 0.18 -6.47
N ALA A 42 0.18 -0.60 -6.00
CA ALA A 42 -0.85 -0.11 -5.09
C ALA A 42 -0.29 0.17 -3.68
N GLY A 43 0.47 -0.77 -3.11
CA GLY A 43 0.97 -0.70 -1.73
C GLY A 43 1.99 0.42 -1.49
N ILE A 44 2.97 0.58 -2.39
CA ILE A 44 4.07 1.53 -2.21
C ILE A 44 4.05 2.71 -3.19
N GLY A 45 3.21 2.68 -4.24
CA GLY A 45 3.18 3.72 -5.27
C GLY A 45 2.77 5.09 -4.74
N GLY A 46 1.69 5.18 -3.97
CA GLY A 46 1.24 6.45 -3.38
C GLY A 46 2.27 7.07 -2.44
N GLY A 47 2.89 6.26 -1.58
CA GLY A 47 3.98 6.69 -0.72
C GLY A 47 5.24 7.11 -1.50
N THR A 48 5.52 6.47 -2.63
CA THR A 48 6.63 6.85 -3.52
C THR A 48 6.39 8.23 -4.12
N VAL A 49 5.20 8.48 -4.66
CA VAL A 49 4.82 9.79 -5.21
C VAL A 49 4.90 10.87 -4.14
N ARG A 50 4.36 10.61 -2.94
CA ARG A 50 4.49 11.51 -1.77
C ARG A 50 5.95 11.84 -1.50
N ASP A 51 6.80 10.82 -1.41
CA ASP A 51 8.20 10.99 -1.02
C ASP A 51 8.99 11.81 -2.06
N LEU A 52 8.70 11.62 -3.35
CA LEU A 52 9.28 12.41 -4.43
C LEU A 52 8.80 13.88 -4.40
N ILE A 53 7.53 14.13 -4.09
CA ILE A 53 6.97 15.50 -3.99
C ILE A 53 7.61 16.28 -2.83
N ILE A 54 7.88 15.60 -1.72
CA ILE A 54 8.44 16.21 -0.49
C ILE A 54 9.99 16.16 -0.51
N ASP A 55 10.60 15.79 -1.64
CA ASP A 55 12.05 15.70 -1.85
C ASP A 55 12.78 14.88 -0.76
N ARG A 56 12.24 13.70 -0.44
CA ARG A 56 12.83 12.78 0.54
C ARG A 56 13.16 11.42 -0.11
N PRO A 57 14.11 10.65 0.44
CA PRO A 57 14.40 9.32 -0.08
C PRO A 57 13.16 8.42 0.00
N VAL A 58 12.96 7.64 -1.06
CA VAL A 58 11.82 6.74 -1.20
C VAL A 58 11.86 5.66 -0.11
N PHE A 59 10.83 5.62 0.73
CA PHE A 59 10.81 4.82 1.96
C PHE A 59 11.10 3.32 1.77
N TRP A 60 10.56 2.69 0.73
CA TRP A 60 10.73 1.24 0.52
C TRP A 60 12.12 0.85 -0.03
N ILE A 61 12.87 1.82 -0.56
CA ILE A 61 14.29 1.64 -0.91
C ILE A 61 15.14 1.70 0.35
N ALA A 62 14.79 2.60 1.28
CA ALA A 62 15.45 2.73 2.57
C ALA A 62 15.12 1.56 3.52
N ASP A 63 13.91 1.00 3.44
CA ASP A 63 13.44 -0.09 4.29
C ASP A 63 12.72 -1.18 3.46
N GLN A 64 13.41 -2.30 3.23
CA GLN A 64 12.94 -3.41 2.39
C GLN A 64 11.67 -4.16 2.86
N PRO A 65 11.31 -4.23 4.16
CA PRO A 65 10.08 -4.86 4.63
C PRO A 65 8.82 -4.39 3.92
N TYR A 66 8.73 -3.13 3.50
CA TYR A 66 7.58 -2.62 2.74
C TYR A 66 7.36 -3.38 1.42
N LEU A 67 8.44 -3.64 0.68
CA LEU A 67 8.36 -4.40 -0.57
C LEU A 67 8.05 -5.88 -0.28
N ILE A 68 8.64 -6.45 0.77
CA ILE A 68 8.38 -7.83 1.19
C ILE A 68 6.90 -8.02 1.54
N VAL A 69 6.29 -7.06 2.25
CA VAL A 69 4.86 -7.06 2.58
C VAL A 69 4.00 -7.03 1.31
N CYS A 70 4.34 -6.20 0.33
CA CYS A 70 3.63 -6.17 -0.96
C CYS A 70 3.68 -7.53 -1.67
N LEU A 71 4.86 -8.16 -1.74
CA LEU A 71 5.05 -9.46 -2.38
C LEU A 71 4.35 -10.59 -1.61
N ALA A 72 4.38 -10.56 -0.28
CA ALA A 72 3.66 -11.51 0.57
C ALA A 72 2.14 -11.38 0.39
N ALA A 73 1.62 -10.15 0.34
CA ALA A 73 0.21 -9.89 0.05
C ALA A 73 -0.16 -10.36 -1.37
N ALA A 74 0.69 -10.09 -2.37
CA ALA A 74 0.50 -10.57 -3.74
C ALA A 74 0.38 -12.10 -3.80
N LEU A 75 1.30 -12.81 -3.14
CA LEU A 75 1.29 -14.27 -3.08
C LEU A 75 0.04 -14.79 -2.35
N ALA A 76 -0.32 -14.18 -1.22
CA ALA A 76 -1.53 -14.55 -0.49
C ALA A 76 -2.78 -14.39 -1.37
N VAL A 77 -2.93 -13.25 -2.06
CA VAL A 77 -4.07 -13.01 -2.94
C VAL A 77 -4.02 -13.88 -4.20
N TYR A 78 -2.85 -14.24 -4.70
CA TYR A 78 -2.74 -15.19 -5.81
C TYR A 78 -3.28 -16.58 -5.44
N LEU A 79 -2.95 -17.07 -4.25
CA LEU A 79 -3.39 -18.38 -3.75
C LEU A 79 -4.86 -18.40 -3.27
N LEU A 80 -5.31 -17.30 -2.65
CA LEU A 80 -6.63 -17.20 -2.03
C LEU A 80 -7.67 -16.58 -2.97
N GLY A 81 -7.24 -15.70 -3.88
CA GLY A 81 -8.08 -14.95 -4.81
C GLY A 81 -9.06 -15.81 -5.59
N PRO A 82 -8.64 -16.97 -6.17
CA PRO A 82 -9.54 -17.90 -6.82
C PRO A 82 -10.75 -18.32 -5.98
N ARG A 83 -10.58 -18.45 -4.65
CA ARG A 83 -11.61 -18.90 -3.70
C ARG A 83 -12.54 -17.78 -3.22
N ILE A 84 -12.22 -16.52 -3.50
CA ILE A 84 -13.05 -15.38 -3.09
C ILE A 84 -14.12 -15.16 -4.16
N GLU A 85 -15.39 -15.42 -3.83
CA GLU A 85 -16.53 -15.20 -4.74
C GLU A 85 -16.80 -13.70 -4.97
N ARG A 86 -16.71 -12.88 -3.91
CA ARG A 86 -16.98 -11.44 -3.95
C ARG A 86 -15.71 -10.56 -3.98
N ARG A 87 -14.77 -10.87 -4.89
CA ARG A 87 -13.47 -10.16 -5.00
C ARG A 87 -13.63 -8.64 -5.08
N TYR A 88 -14.65 -8.17 -5.79
CA TYR A 88 -14.92 -6.75 -5.96
C TYR A 88 -15.32 -6.04 -4.65
N VAL A 89 -16.11 -6.69 -3.80
CA VAL A 89 -16.53 -6.10 -2.51
C VAL A 89 -15.36 -6.05 -1.54
N VAL A 90 -14.56 -7.13 -1.47
CA VAL A 90 -13.35 -7.15 -0.63
C VAL A 90 -12.35 -6.08 -1.08
N LEU A 91 -12.19 -5.91 -2.39
CA LEU A 91 -11.37 -4.85 -2.97
C LEU A 91 -11.86 -3.47 -2.54
N LEU A 92 -13.16 -3.18 -2.65
CA LEU A 92 -13.72 -1.87 -2.25
C LEU A 92 -13.47 -1.55 -0.78
N TRP A 93 -13.67 -2.53 0.11
CA TRP A 93 -13.41 -2.33 1.54
C TRP A 93 -11.91 -2.15 1.84
N ALA A 94 -11.05 -2.96 1.22
CA ALA A 94 -9.60 -2.81 1.37
C ALA A 94 -9.14 -1.43 0.87
N ASP A 95 -9.63 -0.98 -0.28
CA ASP A 95 -9.30 0.33 -0.86
C ASP A 95 -9.77 1.47 0.04
N ALA A 96 -10.99 1.40 0.58
CA ALA A 96 -11.51 2.42 1.51
C ALA A 96 -10.68 2.53 2.79
N ILE A 97 -10.28 1.39 3.37
CA ILE A 97 -9.41 1.36 4.56
C ILE A 97 -8.04 1.93 4.22
N GLY A 98 -7.47 1.54 3.09
CA GLY A 98 -6.18 2.04 2.60
C GLY A 98 -6.21 3.56 2.42
N LEU A 99 -7.19 4.08 1.69
CA LEU A 99 -7.36 5.52 1.45
C LEU A 99 -7.48 6.32 2.75
N ALA A 100 -8.27 5.84 3.72
CA ALA A 100 -8.41 6.49 5.02
C ALA A 100 -7.07 6.53 5.77
N ALA A 101 -6.35 5.42 5.84
CA ALA A 101 -5.06 5.34 6.53
C ALA A 101 -4.00 6.24 5.86
N PHE A 102 -3.83 6.12 4.54
CA PHE A 102 -2.83 6.89 3.80
C PHE A 102 -3.15 8.39 3.73
N GLY A 103 -4.43 8.76 3.71
CA GLY A 103 -4.84 10.17 3.78
C GLY A 103 -4.34 10.83 5.08
N VAL A 104 -4.56 10.17 6.22
CA VAL A 104 -4.12 10.68 7.52
C VAL A 104 -2.60 10.64 7.68
N LEU A 105 -1.97 9.50 7.35
CA LEU A 105 -0.51 9.33 7.46
C LEU A 105 0.25 10.27 6.51
N GLY A 106 -0.23 10.42 5.28
CA GLY A 106 0.33 11.34 4.30
C GLY A 106 0.27 12.79 4.77
N ALA A 107 -0.88 13.23 5.30
CA ALA A 107 -1.02 14.57 5.88
C ALA A 107 -0.08 14.77 7.08
N HIS A 108 0.03 13.78 7.97
CA HIS A 108 0.94 13.83 9.11
C HIS A 108 2.41 13.98 8.66
N ILE A 109 2.83 13.20 7.67
CA ILE A 109 4.19 13.27 7.11
C ILE A 109 4.47 14.61 6.44
N ALA A 110 3.51 15.16 5.68
CA ALA A 110 3.65 16.46 5.05
C ALA A 110 3.78 17.60 6.08
N MET A 111 2.94 17.59 7.12
CA MET A 111 3.01 18.58 8.21
C MET A 111 4.36 18.52 8.94
N ASN A 112 4.88 17.31 9.21
CA ASN A 112 6.19 17.15 9.84
C ASN A 112 7.36 17.58 8.94
N ALA A 113 7.15 17.59 7.62
CA ALA A 113 8.10 18.11 6.64
C ALA A 113 7.98 19.64 6.44
N GLY A 114 7.14 20.34 7.22
CA GLY A 114 6.94 21.79 7.13
C GLY A 114 5.97 22.22 6.03
N LEU A 115 5.31 21.28 5.34
CA LEU A 115 4.29 21.56 4.35
C LEU A 115 2.91 21.62 5.02
N GLY A 116 2.46 22.85 5.32
CA GLY A 116 1.16 23.11 5.94
C GLY A 116 -0.02 22.97 4.96
N PRO A 117 -1.26 23.12 5.45
CA PRO A 117 -2.45 23.14 4.62
C PRO A 117 -2.34 24.20 3.52
N VAL A 118 -2.78 23.84 2.31
CA VAL A 118 -2.91 24.80 1.20
C VAL A 118 -4.00 25.82 1.58
N PRO A 119 -3.79 27.13 1.33
CA PRO A 119 -4.78 28.17 1.60
C PRO A 119 -6.10 27.99 0.83
#